data_AF-B7FWM3-F1
#
_entry.id   AF-B7FWM3-F1
#
_cell.length_a   1.000
_cell.length_b   1.000
_cell.length_c   1.000
_cell.angle_alpha   90.00
_cell.angle_beta   90.00
_cell.angle_gamma   90.00
#
_symmetry.space_group_name_H-M   'P 1'
#
loop_
_entity.id
_entity.type
_entity.pdbx_description
1 polymer ?
#
loop_
_entity_poly.entity_id
_entity_poly.type
_entity_poly.pdbx_seq_one_letter_code
_entity_poly.pdbx_strand_id
1 'polypeptide(L)'
;MAHEKRKRPRRIGVTVCVGTFLWFLSLVESWSARSRLRRPPSALVLRSTSRRTLERVDDGIRRKLCTAGILAPTLLLTGPSQNAVAADAGNPAEAFRRGAANFPGYGPSDVFYPATLQGVWMLRREVTLYTNGDATTLILSYPVRFLTSVQPEAVVADRGFNQVSLERALRDRRSNVTERDTIETRVPIAYEWSVNNPNDLRITIPTDQEGGGRKEIKTTKRSTEYNNLDGDAVAVTSSEFQRVTVEDTRGIPSISARRVLTKWIINQNEENGNVAEGLEIVYDMSSSGGLAGDPMAFSTAKTVSSSSKPMILSKSRLRLERAVP
;
A
#
# COMPACT_ATOMS: atom_id res chain seq x y z
N MET A 1 -45.19 -29.09 55.90
CA MET A 1 -45.75 -28.98 54.53
C MET A 1 -45.61 -27.55 54.05
N ALA A 2 -44.59 -27.26 53.24
CA ALA A 2 -44.49 -26.02 52.48
C ALA A 2 -43.76 -26.35 51.17
N HIS A 3 -44.45 -26.16 50.05
CA HIS A 3 -44.07 -26.62 48.72
C HIS A 3 -43.23 -25.55 48.02
N GLU A 4 -41.92 -25.76 47.93
CA GLU A 4 -41.00 -24.85 47.24
C GLU A 4 -41.02 -25.13 45.72
N LYS A 5 -41.59 -24.20 44.93
CA LYS A 5 -41.68 -24.31 43.48
C LYS A 5 -40.39 -23.81 42.81
N ARG A 6 -39.66 -24.77 42.22
CA ARG A 6 -38.53 -24.57 41.30
C ARG A 6 -38.91 -23.66 40.11
N LYS A 7 -38.18 -22.56 39.90
CA LYS A 7 -38.13 -21.82 38.62
C LYS A 7 -36.96 -22.34 37.78
N ARG A 8 -37.24 -22.87 36.58
CA ARG A 8 -36.22 -23.22 35.57
C ARG A 8 -35.78 -21.97 34.80
N PRO A 9 -34.49 -21.84 34.42
CA PRO A 9 -34.03 -20.76 33.55
C PRO A 9 -34.50 -20.99 32.10
N ARG A 10 -34.99 -19.92 31.47
CA ARG A 10 -35.34 -19.87 30.04
C ARG A 10 -34.06 -19.84 29.20
N ARG A 11 -33.93 -20.76 28.24
CA ARG A 11 -32.93 -20.68 27.16
C ARG A 11 -33.32 -19.56 26.22
N ILE A 12 -32.46 -18.55 26.08
CA ILE A 12 -32.55 -17.53 25.03
C ILE A 12 -31.81 -18.11 23.83
N GLY A 13 -32.55 -18.52 22.79
CA GLY A 13 -31.99 -18.84 21.49
C GLY A 13 -31.61 -17.54 20.80
N VAL A 14 -30.31 -17.33 20.59
CA VAL A 14 -29.80 -16.23 19.77
C VAL A 14 -29.78 -16.70 18.32
N THR A 15 -30.81 -16.32 17.56
CA THR A 15 -30.83 -16.43 16.10
C THR A 15 -29.95 -15.31 15.55
N VAL A 16 -28.74 -15.63 15.08
CA VAL A 16 -27.88 -14.66 14.39
C VAL A 16 -28.38 -14.49 12.96
N CYS A 17 -28.95 -13.31 12.68
CA CYS A 17 -29.44 -12.92 11.37
C CYS A 17 -28.29 -12.82 10.34
N VAL A 18 -28.44 -13.57 9.25
CA VAL A 18 -27.76 -13.35 7.97
C VAL A 18 -28.35 -12.07 7.36
N GLY A 19 -27.82 -10.89 7.73
CA GLY A 19 -28.45 -9.60 7.45
C GLY A 19 -27.52 -8.49 6.97
N THR A 20 -26.27 -8.79 6.61
CA THR A 20 -25.27 -7.77 6.24
C THR A 20 -25.00 -7.64 4.75
N PHE A 21 -25.56 -8.53 3.91
CA PHE A 21 -25.30 -8.50 2.46
C PHE A 21 -26.30 -7.65 1.66
N LEU A 22 -27.55 -7.52 2.12
CA LEU A 22 -28.60 -6.80 1.39
C LEU A 22 -28.57 -5.27 1.56
N TRP A 23 -27.85 -4.76 2.57
CA TRP A 23 -27.72 -3.30 2.77
C TRP A 23 -26.71 -2.64 1.78
N PHE A 24 -25.82 -3.44 1.18
CA PHE A 24 -24.77 -2.94 0.27
C PHE A 24 -25.27 -2.59 -1.15
N LEU A 25 -26.31 -3.26 -1.65
CA LEU A 25 -26.86 -3.00 -2.99
C LEU A 25 -27.69 -1.70 -3.06
N SER A 26 -28.40 -1.35 -1.98
CA SER A 26 -29.25 -0.15 -1.95
C SER A 26 -28.46 1.17 -1.94
N LEU A 27 -27.22 1.19 -1.45
CA LEU A 27 -26.40 2.41 -1.42
C LEU A 27 -25.77 2.77 -2.78
N VAL A 28 -25.53 1.76 -3.63
CA VAL A 28 -24.95 1.95 -4.98
C VAL A 28 -26.00 2.52 -5.94
N GLU A 29 -27.26 2.10 -5.84
CA GLU A 29 -28.35 2.61 -6.71
C GLU A 29 -28.73 4.06 -6.40
N SER A 30 -28.63 4.51 -5.14
CA SER A 30 -28.99 5.89 -4.77
C SER A 30 -27.99 6.94 -5.28
N TRP A 31 -26.75 6.55 -5.56
CA TRP A 31 -25.70 7.46 -6.03
C TRP A 31 -25.69 7.69 -7.56
N SER A 32 -26.08 6.68 -8.35
CA SER A 32 -26.17 6.80 -9.82
C SER A 32 -27.19 7.86 -10.29
N ALA A 33 -28.19 8.18 -9.46
CA ALA A 33 -29.23 9.14 -9.80
C ALA A 33 -28.83 10.63 -9.69
N ARG A 34 -27.68 10.96 -9.07
CA ARG A 34 -27.32 12.37 -8.77
C ARG A 34 -26.26 13.02 -9.67
N SER A 35 -25.62 12.28 -10.57
CA SER A 35 -24.53 12.81 -11.42
C SER A 35 -24.99 13.40 -12.76
N ARG A 36 -26.28 13.32 -13.11
CA ARG A 36 -26.81 13.95 -14.34
C ARG A 36 -27.27 15.37 -14.06
N LEU A 37 -26.37 16.36 -14.13
CA LEU A 37 -26.64 17.74 -14.58
C LEU A 37 -25.46 18.65 -14.22
N ARG A 38 -24.50 18.78 -15.13
CA ARG A 38 -23.74 20.02 -15.40
C ARG A 38 -22.85 19.81 -16.62
N ARG A 39 -23.27 20.37 -17.76
CA ARG A 39 -22.39 20.56 -18.92
C ARG A 39 -21.55 21.82 -18.68
N PRO A 40 -20.22 21.78 -18.84
CA PRO A 40 -19.44 23.01 -18.99
C PRO A 40 -19.41 23.46 -20.47
N PRO A 41 -19.22 24.77 -20.72
CA PRO A 41 -19.14 25.33 -22.07
C PRO A 41 -17.79 25.07 -22.72
N SER A 42 -17.82 25.08 -24.05
CA SER A 42 -16.72 24.81 -24.97
C SER A 42 -15.71 25.95 -25.09
N ALA A 43 -14.53 25.56 -25.61
CA ALA A 43 -13.49 26.36 -26.29
C ALA A 43 -12.31 26.84 -25.43
N LEU A 44 -11.10 26.39 -25.81
CA LEU A 44 -10.22 27.16 -26.70
C LEU A 44 -9.07 26.29 -27.21
N VAL A 45 -8.95 26.24 -28.53
CA VAL A 45 -7.88 25.57 -29.28
C VAL A 45 -6.68 26.52 -29.34
N LEU A 46 -5.53 26.08 -28.85
CA LEU A 46 -4.24 26.72 -29.14
C LEU A 46 -3.28 25.68 -29.74
N ARG A 47 -3.06 25.83 -31.05
CA ARG A 47 -1.92 25.27 -31.76
C ARG A 47 -0.72 26.18 -31.52
N SER A 48 0.44 25.62 -31.16
CA SER A 48 1.71 26.21 -31.61
C SER A 48 2.78 25.14 -31.81
N THR A 49 3.20 25.04 -33.06
CA THR A 49 4.42 24.43 -33.59
C THR A 49 5.69 24.97 -32.92
N SER A 50 6.73 24.15 -32.72
CA SER A 50 7.95 24.19 -33.56
C SER A 50 9.10 23.31 -33.04
N ARG A 51 9.61 22.51 -33.99
CA ARG A 51 10.96 21.99 -34.30
C ARG A 51 12.14 22.09 -33.30
N ARG A 52 12.76 20.90 -33.14
CA ARG A 52 14.18 20.49 -33.33
C ARG A 52 15.31 21.42 -32.85
N THR A 53 16.19 20.84 -32.02
CA THR A 53 17.61 20.67 -32.39
C THR A 53 18.20 19.44 -31.68
N LEU A 54 18.93 18.67 -32.47
CA LEU A 54 19.75 17.51 -32.14
C LEU A 54 21.16 18.04 -31.88
N GLU A 55 21.77 17.76 -30.74
CA GLU A 55 23.23 17.76 -30.62
C GLU A 55 23.71 16.49 -29.93
N ARG A 56 24.50 15.74 -30.71
CA ARG A 56 25.37 14.64 -30.29
C ARG A 56 26.50 15.21 -29.44
N VAL A 57 26.86 14.51 -28.37
CA VAL A 57 28.21 14.53 -27.82
C VAL A 57 28.64 13.07 -27.67
N ASP A 58 29.48 12.64 -28.63
CA ASP A 58 30.32 11.46 -28.51
C ASP A 58 31.64 11.90 -27.86
N ASP A 59 32.04 11.23 -26.77
CA ASP A 59 33.42 11.05 -26.30
C ASP A 59 33.32 10.00 -25.18
N GLY A 60 33.94 8.82 -25.21
CA GLY A 60 35.32 8.56 -25.60
C GLY A 60 36.01 7.89 -24.40
N ILE A 61 35.65 6.64 -24.06
CA ILE A 61 36.38 5.86 -23.04
C ILE A 61 36.76 4.49 -23.60
N ARG A 62 37.98 4.44 -24.14
CA ARG A 62 38.74 3.22 -24.40
C ARG A 62 39.23 2.66 -23.06
N ARG A 63 38.80 1.46 -22.66
CA ARG A 63 39.54 0.64 -21.69
C ARG A 63 39.94 -0.68 -22.33
N LYS A 64 41.24 -0.94 -22.19
CA LYS A 64 42.03 -1.98 -22.82
C LYS A 64 41.63 -3.36 -22.27
N LEU A 65 41.41 -4.31 -23.18
CA LEU A 65 41.48 -5.73 -22.89
C LEU A 65 42.92 -6.09 -22.50
N CYS A 66 43.09 -6.73 -21.34
CA CYS A 66 44.26 -7.55 -21.07
C CYS A 66 43.80 -9.00 -21.03
N THR A 67 44.19 -9.72 -22.08
CA THR A 67 44.06 -11.16 -22.26
C THR A 67 45.20 -11.83 -21.48
N ALA A 68 44.88 -12.67 -20.50
CA ALA A 68 45.82 -13.63 -19.94
C ALA A 68 45.07 -14.96 -19.74
N GLY A 69 45.44 -15.94 -20.56
CA GLY A 69 44.85 -17.27 -20.56
C GLY A 69 45.31 -18.11 -19.38
N ILE A 70 44.39 -18.88 -18.82
CA ILE A 70 44.68 -20.10 -18.06
C ILE A 70 43.69 -21.18 -18.53
N LEU A 71 44.26 -22.35 -18.74
CA LEU A 71 43.70 -23.57 -19.30
C LEU A 71 42.55 -24.16 -18.45
N ALA A 72 41.67 -24.89 -19.14
CA ALA A 72 40.44 -25.53 -18.65
C ALA A 72 40.64 -26.52 -17.48
N PRO A 73 39.55 -26.86 -16.78
CA PRO A 73 39.02 -28.21 -16.98
C PRO A 73 37.52 -28.24 -17.27
N THR A 74 37.18 -29.01 -18.31
CA THR A 74 35.83 -29.30 -18.79
C THR A 74 35.08 -30.16 -17.77
N LEU A 75 34.16 -29.55 -17.02
CA LEU A 75 33.14 -30.25 -16.23
C LEU A 75 31.82 -30.19 -17.00
N LEU A 76 31.47 -31.30 -17.65
CA LEU A 76 30.17 -31.52 -18.28
C LEU A 76 29.08 -31.63 -17.21
N LEU A 77 28.46 -30.50 -16.85
CA LEU A 77 27.13 -30.47 -16.25
C LEU A 77 26.10 -30.25 -17.36
N THR A 78 25.54 -31.34 -17.88
CA THR A 78 24.30 -31.29 -18.67
C THR A 78 23.12 -31.14 -17.71
N GLY A 79 22.91 -29.92 -17.23
CA GLY A 79 21.64 -29.50 -16.64
C GLY A 79 20.74 -28.90 -17.72
N PRO A 80 19.41 -29.08 -17.67
CA PRO A 80 18.50 -28.52 -18.66
C PRO A 80 18.69 -26.99 -18.71
N SER A 81 18.98 -26.48 -19.90
CA SER A 81 19.05 -25.06 -20.18
C SER A 81 17.69 -24.43 -19.94
N GLN A 82 17.46 -23.91 -18.74
CA GLN A 82 16.39 -22.95 -18.54
C GLN A 82 16.80 -21.71 -19.32
N ASN A 83 16.05 -21.41 -20.38
CA ASN A 83 16.18 -20.18 -21.15
C ASN A 83 16.12 -19.00 -20.18
N ALA A 84 17.29 -18.44 -19.86
CA ALA A 84 17.38 -17.15 -19.21
C ALA A 84 16.88 -16.13 -20.23
N VAL A 85 15.58 -15.87 -20.19
CA VAL A 85 14.98 -14.73 -20.87
C VAL A 85 15.65 -13.50 -20.26
N ALA A 86 16.58 -12.91 -21.00
CA ALA A 86 17.13 -11.61 -20.68
C ALA A 86 15.95 -10.63 -20.65
N ALA A 87 15.46 -10.37 -19.45
CA ALA A 87 14.32 -9.50 -19.21
C ALA A 87 14.67 -8.09 -19.68
N ASP A 88 13.78 -7.55 -20.51
CA ASP A 88 13.80 -6.18 -20.99
C ASP A 88 14.08 -5.20 -19.83
N ALA A 89 15.07 -4.34 -20.02
CA ALA A 89 15.74 -3.58 -18.97
C ALA A 89 14.92 -2.36 -18.52
N GLY A 90 13.72 -2.59 -17.96
CA GLY A 90 12.85 -1.51 -17.47
C GLY A 90 13.31 -0.89 -16.14
N ASN A 91 13.87 -1.67 -15.21
CA ASN A 91 14.39 -1.16 -13.94
C ASN A 91 15.27 -2.21 -13.23
N PRO A 92 16.60 -2.01 -13.07
CA PRO A 92 17.48 -2.99 -12.42
C PRO A 92 17.07 -3.28 -10.98
N ALA A 93 16.45 -2.31 -10.28
CA ALA A 93 15.95 -2.51 -8.93
C ALA A 93 14.73 -3.46 -8.86
N GLU A 94 13.99 -3.64 -9.96
CA GLU A 94 12.84 -4.55 -10.01
C GLU A 94 13.27 -5.98 -10.39
N ALA A 95 14.26 -6.11 -11.27
CA ALA A 95 14.87 -7.41 -11.58
C ALA A 95 15.45 -8.07 -10.30
N PHE A 96 16.12 -7.28 -9.46
CA PHE A 96 16.60 -7.74 -8.15
C PHE A 96 15.46 -8.18 -7.23
N ARG A 97 14.32 -7.46 -7.23
CA ARG A 97 13.13 -7.83 -6.43
C ARG A 97 12.50 -9.16 -6.85
N ARG A 98 12.46 -9.46 -8.16
CA ARG A 98 11.99 -10.76 -8.67
C ARG A 98 12.93 -11.90 -8.30
N GLY A 99 14.24 -11.69 -8.47
CA GLY A 99 15.25 -12.65 -8.03
C GLY A 99 15.13 -12.92 -6.53
N ALA A 100 14.94 -11.86 -5.75
CA ALA A 100 14.72 -11.92 -4.32
C ALA A 100 13.48 -12.75 -3.96
N ALA A 101 12.34 -12.59 -4.64
CA ALA A 101 11.12 -13.36 -4.34
C ALA A 101 11.28 -14.89 -4.42
N ASN A 102 12.28 -15.39 -5.16
CA ASN A 102 12.61 -16.81 -5.26
C ASN A 102 13.51 -17.31 -4.11
N PHE A 103 14.08 -16.42 -3.30
CA PHE A 103 14.85 -16.80 -2.12
C PHE A 103 13.91 -17.06 -0.94
N PRO A 104 14.07 -18.20 -0.24
CA PRO A 104 13.36 -18.46 1.00
C PRO A 104 13.50 -17.28 1.97
N GLY A 105 12.37 -16.74 2.44
CA GLY A 105 12.35 -15.62 3.40
C GLY A 105 12.15 -14.22 2.79
N TYR A 106 12.21 -14.06 1.47
CA TYR A 106 12.03 -12.76 0.79
C TYR A 106 10.59 -12.45 0.36
N GLY A 107 9.65 -13.36 0.62
CA GLY A 107 8.21 -13.15 0.41
C GLY A 107 7.80 -13.06 -1.06
N PRO A 108 6.47 -13.12 -1.34
CA PRO A 108 5.96 -13.04 -2.71
C PRO A 108 6.24 -11.69 -3.37
N SER A 109 6.14 -11.69 -4.70
CA SER A 109 6.15 -10.51 -5.55
C SER A 109 5.20 -9.42 -5.03
N ASP A 110 5.51 -8.17 -5.37
CA ASP A 110 4.78 -6.98 -4.90
C ASP A 110 3.27 -7.06 -5.19
N VAL A 111 2.47 -6.18 -4.59
CA VAL A 111 1.03 -6.11 -4.92
C VAL A 111 0.88 -5.55 -6.33
N PHE A 112 0.25 -6.34 -7.20
CA PHE A 112 -0.03 -5.93 -8.57
C PHE A 112 -1.38 -5.23 -8.66
N TYR A 113 -1.45 -4.23 -9.53
CA TYR A 113 -2.67 -3.50 -9.86
C TYR A 113 -2.81 -3.41 -11.38
N PRO A 114 -4.02 -3.13 -11.91
CA PRO A 114 -4.24 -2.96 -13.34
C PRO A 114 -3.40 -1.82 -13.92
N ALA A 115 -2.88 -2.00 -15.14
CA ALA A 115 -2.08 -0.99 -15.84
C ALA A 115 -2.76 0.38 -15.97
N THR A 116 -4.09 0.44 -15.90
CA THR A 116 -4.83 1.71 -15.90
C THR A 116 -4.42 2.64 -14.75
N LEU A 117 -3.93 2.11 -13.63
CA LEU A 117 -3.45 2.92 -12.51
C LEU A 117 -2.04 3.50 -12.71
N GLN A 118 -1.35 3.24 -13.82
CA GLN A 118 -0.01 3.78 -14.06
C GLN A 118 0.04 5.32 -13.90
N GLY A 119 1.09 5.80 -13.24
CA GLY A 119 1.37 7.23 -13.07
C GLY A 119 1.10 7.76 -11.67
N VAL A 120 0.94 9.08 -11.57
CA VAL A 120 0.69 9.79 -10.31
C VAL A 120 -0.79 10.13 -10.19
N TRP A 121 -1.35 9.85 -9.02
CA TRP A 121 -2.75 10.07 -8.67
C TRP A 121 -2.85 10.89 -7.41
N MET A 122 -3.89 11.70 -7.28
CA MET A 122 -4.26 12.31 -6.03
C MET A 122 -5.14 11.35 -5.25
N LEU A 123 -4.66 10.88 -4.09
CA LEU A 123 -5.43 10.04 -3.19
C LEU A 123 -6.12 10.91 -2.15
N ARG A 124 -7.46 10.89 -2.14
CA ARG A 124 -8.27 11.36 -1.03
C ARG A 124 -8.59 10.19 -0.10
N ARG A 125 -8.21 10.32 1.16
CA ARG A 125 -8.36 9.30 2.19
C ARG A 125 -9.19 9.84 3.35
N GLU A 126 -10.35 9.24 3.57
CA GLU A 126 -11.25 9.56 4.68
C GLU A 126 -11.14 8.44 5.71
N VAL A 127 -10.49 8.72 6.84
CA VAL A 127 -10.25 7.76 7.93
C VAL A 127 -11.26 8.00 9.04
N THR A 128 -12.06 6.98 9.37
CA THR A 128 -12.90 7.00 10.56
C THR A 128 -12.12 6.42 11.73
N LEU A 129 -11.86 7.26 12.74
CA LEU A 129 -11.23 6.88 13.99
C LEU A 129 -12.30 6.75 15.06
N TYR A 130 -12.30 5.63 15.78
CA TYR A 130 -13.20 5.39 16.90
C TYR A 130 -12.41 5.58 18.20
N THR A 131 -12.77 6.56 19.00
CA THR A 131 -12.14 6.81 20.30
C THR A 131 -13.23 7.04 21.33
N ASN A 132 -13.28 6.19 22.36
CA ASN A 132 -14.25 6.27 23.46
C ASN A 132 -15.74 6.31 23.04
N GLY A 133 -16.08 5.70 21.89
CA GLY A 133 -17.45 5.68 21.37
C GLY A 133 -17.78 6.81 20.39
N ASP A 134 -16.94 7.85 20.32
CA ASP A 134 -17.08 8.93 19.34
C ASP A 134 -16.31 8.62 18.06
N ALA A 135 -16.95 8.89 16.91
CA ALA A 135 -16.35 8.72 15.59
C ALA A 135 -15.82 10.06 15.08
N THR A 136 -14.49 10.19 15.00
CA THR A 136 -13.85 11.35 14.38
C THR A 136 -13.40 11.00 12.96
N THR A 137 -13.71 11.87 12.00
CA THR A 137 -13.32 11.66 10.59
C THR A 137 -12.14 12.55 10.23
N LEU A 138 -11.04 11.91 9.81
CA LEU A 138 -9.83 12.56 9.33
C LEU A 138 -9.78 12.45 7.81
N ILE A 139 -9.79 13.59 7.11
CA ILE A 139 -9.64 13.62 5.65
C ILE A 139 -8.22 14.06 5.32
N LEU A 140 -7.54 13.24 4.51
CA LEU A 140 -6.20 13.50 4.00
C LEU A 140 -6.25 13.51 2.47
N SER A 141 -5.39 14.31 1.84
CA SER A 141 -5.21 14.32 0.39
C SER A 141 -3.73 14.39 0.08
N TYR A 142 -3.22 13.45 -0.71
CA TYR A 142 -1.80 13.36 -1.02
C TYR A 142 -1.54 12.57 -2.31
N PRO A 143 -0.43 12.84 -3.01
CA PRO A 143 -0.11 12.13 -4.23
C PRO A 143 0.34 10.70 -3.93
N VAL A 144 -0.11 9.76 -4.75
CA VAL A 144 0.38 8.38 -4.81
C VAL A 144 0.86 8.06 -6.21
N ARG A 145 1.80 7.13 -6.33
CA ARG A 145 2.42 6.73 -7.58
C ARG A 145 2.34 5.23 -7.78
N PHE A 146 2.04 4.82 -9.00
CA PHE A 146 2.12 3.45 -9.47
C PHE A 146 3.13 3.37 -10.60
N LEU A 147 4.04 2.41 -10.50
CA LEU A 147 5.13 2.16 -11.45
C LEU A 147 4.77 0.97 -12.33
N THR A 148 5.25 0.98 -13.58
CA THR A 148 5.16 -0.18 -14.47
C THR A 148 5.76 -1.41 -13.78
N SER A 149 5.05 -2.53 -13.85
CA SER A 149 5.61 -3.80 -13.43
C SER A 149 6.32 -4.49 -14.60
N VAL A 150 7.23 -5.42 -14.29
CA VAL A 150 7.73 -6.40 -15.26
C VAL A 150 6.60 -7.33 -15.77
N GLN A 151 5.47 -7.46 -15.06
CA GLN A 151 4.30 -8.13 -15.64
C GLN A 151 3.67 -7.19 -16.69
N PRO A 152 3.64 -7.58 -17.98
CA PRO A 152 2.95 -6.78 -18.98
C PRO A 152 1.49 -6.70 -18.53
N GLU A 153 0.92 -5.49 -18.52
CA GLU A 153 -0.44 -5.19 -18.05
C GLU A 153 -0.63 -4.97 -16.53
N ALA A 154 0.42 -5.05 -15.71
CA ALA A 154 0.33 -4.72 -14.30
C ALA A 154 1.21 -3.52 -13.91
N VAL A 155 0.80 -2.85 -12.84
CA VAL A 155 1.59 -1.83 -12.15
C VAL A 155 1.75 -2.21 -10.68
N VAL A 156 2.77 -1.66 -10.04
CA VAL A 156 3.03 -1.82 -8.61
C VAL A 156 2.95 -0.48 -7.91
N ALA A 157 2.42 -0.45 -6.70
CA ALA A 157 2.39 0.77 -5.89
C ALA A 157 3.82 1.15 -5.46
N ASP A 158 4.22 2.40 -5.66
CA ASP A 158 5.48 2.91 -5.13
C ASP A 158 5.35 3.15 -3.61
N ARG A 159 5.54 2.08 -2.83
CA ARG A 159 5.35 2.11 -1.37
C ARG A 159 6.17 3.19 -0.68
N GLY A 160 7.39 3.46 -1.15
CA GLY A 160 8.26 4.48 -0.58
C GLY A 160 7.68 5.88 -0.80
N PHE A 161 7.38 6.21 -2.06
CA PHE A 161 6.74 7.49 -2.40
C PHE A 161 5.39 7.65 -1.68
N ASN A 162 4.54 6.63 -1.74
CA ASN A 162 3.19 6.68 -1.19
C ASN A 162 3.20 6.85 0.33
N GLN A 163 4.10 6.16 1.04
CA GLN A 163 4.21 6.28 2.49
C GLN A 163 4.75 7.65 2.88
N VAL A 164 5.75 8.20 2.18
CA VAL A 164 6.25 9.55 2.45
C VAL A 164 5.19 10.62 2.20
N SER A 165 4.42 10.50 1.11
CA SER A 165 3.30 11.39 0.84
C SER A 165 2.24 11.35 1.94
N LEU A 166 1.94 10.16 2.48
CA LEU A 166 1.04 10.00 3.62
C LEU A 166 1.60 10.66 4.89
N GLU A 167 2.87 10.41 5.24
CA GLU A 167 3.49 11.02 6.44
C GLU A 167 3.54 12.54 6.33
N ARG A 168 3.77 13.08 5.13
CA ARG A 168 3.69 14.53 4.87
C ARG A 168 2.29 15.06 5.14
N ALA A 169 1.26 14.44 4.58
CA ALA A 169 -0.12 14.85 4.81
C ALA A 169 -0.54 14.76 6.29
N LEU A 170 -0.06 13.74 7.01
CA LEU A 170 -0.29 13.62 8.46
C LEU A 170 0.42 14.74 9.25
N ARG A 171 1.66 15.07 8.91
CA ARG A 171 2.42 16.16 9.53
C ARG A 171 1.74 17.52 9.29
N ASP A 172 1.33 17.77 8.06
CA ASP A 172 0.66 19.02 7.66
C ASP A 172 -0.68 19.17 8.40
N ARG A 173 -1.40 18.06 8.57
CA ARG A 173 -2.65 18.04 9.33
C ARG A 173 -2.45 18.25 10.84
N ARG A 174 -1.38 17.71 11.43
CA ARG A 174 -1.06 17.91 12.87
C ARG A 174 -0.66 19.34 13.20
N SER A 175 0.06 19.98 12.30
CA SER A 175 0.59 21.33 12.50
C SER A 175 -0.49 22.42 12.29
N ASN A 176 -1.70 22.06 11.86
CA ASN A 176 -2.77 23.00 11.47
C ASN A 176 -2.30 24.06 10.46
N VAL A 177 -1.20 23.80 9.76
CA VAL A 177 -0.60 24.79 8.88
C VAL A 177 -1.48 24.91 7.65
N THR A 178 -2.07 26.09 7.49
CA THR A 178 -2.78 26.48 6.27
C THR A 178 -1.75 26.62 5.14
N GLU A 179 -2.15 26.34 3.89
CA GLU A 179 -1.33 26.25 2.66
C GLU A 179 -0.31 27.38 2.39
N ARG A 180 -0.29 28.44 3.20
CA ARG A 180 0.55 29.63 3.02
C ARG A 180 1.95 29.55 3.63
N ASP A 181 2.24 28.58 4.50
CA ASP A 181 3.64 28.34 4.87
C ASP A 181 4.33 27.57 3.74
N THR A 182 5.18 28.30 3.05
CA THR A 182 5.99 27.89 1.90
C THR A 182 6.61 26.51 2.08
N ILE A 183 6.34 25.63 1.11
CA ILE A 183 6.85 24.26 0.98
C ILE A 183 8.39 24.17 1.11
N GLU A 184 9.09 25.27 0.80
CA GLU A 184 10.55 25.35 0.73
C GLU A 184 11.29 25.31 2.08
N THR A 185 10.62 25.63 3.20
CA THR A 185 11.27 25.63 4.53
C THR A 185 11.12 24.31 5.29
N ARG A 186 10.35 23.34 4.78
CA ARG A 186 10.13 22.08 5.49
C ARG A 186 11.20 21.07 5.16
N VAL A 187 11.89 20.57 6.18
CA VAL A 187 12.84 19.46 6.04
C VAL A 187 12.13 18.27 5.35
N PRO A 188 12.69 17.75 4.25
CA PRO A 188 12.06 16.69 3.49
C PRO A 188 12.04 15.38 4.30
N ILE A 189 10.87 14.72 4.32
CA ILE A 189 10.77 13.35 4.80
C ILE A 189 11.48 12.47 3.77
N ALA A 190 12.51 11.74 4.20
CA ALA A 190 13.29 10.85 3.35
C ALA A 190 12.85 9.40 3.54
N TYR A 191 13.01 8.59 2.50
CA TYR A 191 12.83 7.15 2.57
C TYR A 191 13.98 6.40 1.90
N GLU A 192 14.26 5.21 2.41
CA GLU A 192 15.31 4.33 1.92
C GLU A 192 14.80 2.89 1.93
N TRP A 193 15.06 2.16 0.85
CA TRP A 193 14.85 0.73 0.80
C TRP A 193 16.10 0.02 1.31
N SER A 194 15.93 -1.01 2.13
CA SER A 194 17.06 -1.87 2.50
C SER A 194 17.63 -2.53 1.26
N VAL A 195 18.94 -2.35 1.04
CA VAL A 195 19.68 -2.94 -0.09
C VAL A 195 19.51 -4.45 -0.15
N ASN A 196 19.45 -5.09 1.02
CA ASN A 196 19.38 -6.54 1.15
C ASN A 196 17.95 -7.04 1.40
N ASN A 197 16.94 -6.18 1.48
CA ASN A 197 15.57 -6.61 1.73
C ASN A 197 14.55 -5.68 1.06
N PRO A 198 13.94 -6.08 -0.06
CA PRO A 198 12.96 -5.26 -0.78
C PRO A 198 11.62 -5.11 -0.06
N ASN A 199 11.46 -5.74 1.09
CA ASN A 199 10.28 -5.62 1.94
C ASN A 199 10.52 -4.70 3.14
N ASP A 200 11.73 -4.19 3.32
CA ASP A 200 12.12 -3.31 4.41
C ASP A 200 12.25 -1.87 3.91
N LEU A 201 11.24 -1.06 4.24
CA LEU A 201 11.17 0.36 3.94
C LEU A 201 11.48 1.15 5.21
N ARG A 202 12.48 2.02 5.14
CA ARG A 202 12.88 2.92 6.22
C ARG A 202 12.51 4.34 5.86
N ILE A 203 11.97 5.06 6.83
CA ILE A 203 11.52 6.43 6.68
C ILE A 203 12.08 7.25 7.83
N THR A 204 12.70 8.35 7.48
CA THR A 204 13.24 9.32 8.43
C THR A 204 12.31 10.52 8.42
N ILE A 205 11.63 10.73 9.54
CA ILE A 205 10.70 11.84 9.74
C ILE A 205 11.48 12.91 10.51
N PRO A 206 11.88 14.01 9.86
CA PRO A 206 12.54 15.09 10.55
C PRO A 206 11.59 15.69 11.59
N THR A 207 12.10 15.89 12.80
CA THR A 207 11.43 16.60 13.88
C THR A 207 12.22 17.87 14.17
N ASP A 208 11.56 18.87 14.74
CA ASP A 208 12.21 20.11 15.17
C ASP A 208 13.19 19.87 16.33
N GLN A 209 13.08 18.71 17.00
CA GLN A 209 14.03 18.24 18.00
C GLN A 209 15.16 17.44 17.36
N GLU A 210 16.39 17.64 17.83
CA GLU A 210 17.58 16.88 17.43
C GLU A 210 17.31 15.36 17.62
N GLY A 211 17.31 14.61 16.52
CA GLY A 211 17.14 13.15 16.54
C GLY A 211 16.20 12.61 15.46
N GLY A 212 15.15 13.34 15.09
CA GLY A 212 14.16 12.85 14.14
C GLY A 212 13.36 11.64 14.69
N GLY A 213 12.19 11.39 14.12
CA GLY A 213 11.51 10.10 14.26
C GLY A 213 11.99 9.14 13.19
N ARG A 214 12.11 7.85 13.50
CA ARG A 214 12.38 6.81 12.49
C ARG A 214 11.23 5.83 12.44
N LYS A 215 10.83 5.47 11.22
CA LYS A 215 9.80 4.47 10.97
C LYS A 215 10.35 3.40 10.03
N GLU A 216 10.30 2.15 10.46
CA GLU A 216 10.66 0.99 9.67
C GLU A 216 9.41 0.15 9.41
N ILE A 217 9.16 -0.19 8.15
CA ILE A 217 8.02 -0.99 7.72
C ILE A 217 8.56 -2.22 7.01
N LYS A 218 8.41 -3.39 7.64
CA LYS A 218 8.78 -4.69 7.10
C LYS A 218 7.55 -5.46 6.68
N THR A 219 7.35 -5.63 5.38
CA THR A 219 6.27 -6.48 4.86
C THR A 219 6.69 -7.96 4.93
N THR A 220 5.87 -8.81 5.55
CA THR A 220 6.21 -10.24 5.75
C THR A 220 5.43 -11.17 4.84
N LYS A 221 4.19 -10.81 4.49
CA LYS A 221 3.33 -11.59 3.59
C LYS A 221 2.47 -10.65 2.76
N ARG A 222 2.18 -11.06 1.52
CA ARG A 222 1.27 -10.36 0.61
C ARG A 222 0.36 -11.35 -0.11
N SER A 223 -0.83 -10.89 -0.44
CA SER A 223 -1.67 -11.53 -1.46
C SER A 223 -2.42 -10.47 -2.24
N THR A 224 -2.68 -10.78 -3.51
CA THR A 224 -3.47 -9.96 -4.41
C THR A 224 -4.46 -10.88 -5.12
N GLU A 225 -5.71 -10.46 -5.20
CA GLU A 225 -6.79 -11.16 -5.87
C GLU A 225 -7.46 -10.21 -6.85
N TYR A 226 -7.62 -10.67 -8.09
CA TYR A 226 -8.32 -9.96 -9.14
C TYR A 226 -9.68 -10.58 -9.34
N ASN A 227 -10.72 -9.75 -9.33
CA ASN A 227 -12.07 -10.15 -9.65
C ASN A 227 -12.58 -9.23 -10.75
N ASN A 228 -12.80 -9.77 -11.95
CA ASN A 228 -13.53 -9.06 -12.98
C ASN A 228 -14.99 -8.99 -12.54
N LEU A 229 -15.51 -7.77 -12.41
CA LEU A 229 -16.92 -7.56 -12.12
C LEU A 229 -17.70 -7.55 -13.43
N ASP A 230 -19.02 -7.67 -13.36
CA ASP A 230 -19.88 -7.48 -14.53
C ASP A 230 -19.87 -6.00 -14.96
N GLY A 231 -19.82 -5.76 -16.27
CA GLY A 231 -19.45 -4.45 -16.83
C GLY A 231 -17.92 -4.25 -16.76
N ASP A 232 -17.36 -3.30 -17.50
CA ASP A 232 -15.90 -3.10 -17.61
C ASP A 232 -15.24 -2.55 -16.32
N ALA A 233 -15.65 -3.04 -15.15
CA ALA A 233 -15.12 -2.73 -13.84
C ALA A 233 -14.23 -3.87 -13.35
N VAL A 234 -13.06 -3.53 -12.82
CA VAL A 234 -12.13 -4.49 -12.21
C VAL A 234 -12.05 -4.24 -10.71
N ALA A 235 -12.31 -5.28 -9.93
CA ALA A 235 -12.08 -5.27 -8.49
C ALA A 235 -10.74 -5.89 -8.14
N VAL A 236 -9.93 -5.15 -7.39
CA VAL A 236 -8.60 -5.60 -6.94
C VAL A 236 -8.61 -5.64 -5.43
N THR A 237 -8.37 -6.81 -4.84
CA THR A 237 -8.23 -6.95 -3.39
C THR A 237 -6.79 -7.29 -3.07
N SER A 238 -6.18 -6.56 -2.14
CA SER A 238 -4.85 -6.84 -1.65
C SER A 238 -4.81 -6.96 -0.13
N SER A 239 -3.88 -7.77 0.36
CA SER A 239 -3.66 -8.00 1.78
C SER A 239 -2.16 -7.99 2.07
N GLU A 240 -1.72 -7.11 2.96
CA GLU A 240 -0.33 -7.06 3.41
C GLU A 240 -0.21 -7.26 4.91
N PHE A 241 0.70 -8.13 5.33
CA PHE A 241 1.13 -8.23 6.73
C PHE A 241 2.39 -7.40 6.91
N GLN A 242 2.35 -6.46 7.84
CA GLN A 242 3.43 -5.51 8.08
C GLN A 242 3.84 -5.56 9.56
N ARG A 243 5.14 -5.58 9.81
CA ARG A 243 5.74 -5.21 11.09
C ARG A 243 6.20 -3.76 10.98
N VAL A 244 5.73 -2.93 11.89
CA VAL A 244 6.08 -1.50 11.93
C VAL A 244 6.83 -1.22 13.21
N THR A 245 8.06 -0.74 13.07
CA THR A 245 8.85 -0.21 14.18
C THR A 245 8.83 1.30 14.07
N VAL A 246 8.46 1.99 15.15
CA VAL A 246 8.52 3.44 15.26
C VAL A 246 9.44 3.79 16.40
N GLU A 247 10.52 4.49 16.11
CA GLU A 247 11.42 5.07 17.11
C GLU A 247 11.05 6.54 17.28
N ASP A 248 10.67 6.89 18.50
CA ASP A 248 10.45 8.27 18.92
C ASP A 248 11.79 8.95 19.28
N THR A 249 11.78 10.25 19.57
CA THR A 249 12.98 11.03 19.96
C THR A 249 13.72 10.46 21.17
N ARG A 250 13.04 9.65 21.99
CA ARG A 250 13.63 8.94 23.14
C ARG A 250 14.46 7.71 22.75
N GLY A 251 14.46 7.32 21.48
CA GLY A 251 15.17 6.15 20.97
C GLY A 251 14.57 4.81 21.37
N ILE A 252 13.41 4.77 22.04
CA ILE A 252 12.73 3.53 22.41
C ILE A 252 11.85 3.09 21.24
N PRO A 253 12.12 1.94 20.59
CA PRO A 253 11.32 1.45 19.48
C PRO A 253 9.97 0.91 19.98
N SER A 254 8.88 1.44 19.44
CA SER A 254 7.56 0.83 19.53
C SER A 254 7.35 -0.11 18.33
N ILE A 255 7.11 -1.39 18.60
CA ILE A 255 6.94 -2.40 17.57
C ILE A 255 5.50 -2.89 17.54
N SER A 256 4.88 -2.80 16.36
CA SER A 256 3.52 -3.28 16.12
C SER A 256 3.49 -4.23 14.92
N ALA A 257 2.52 -5.13 14.90
CA ALA A 257 2.18 -5.91 13.72
C ALA A 257 0.76 -5.59 13.29
N ARG A 258 0.58 -5.38 11.99
CA ARG A 258 -0.71 -5.05 11.41
C ARG A 258 -0.95 -5.78 10.11
N ARG A 259 -2.22 -5.96 9.78
CA ARG A 259 -2.66 -6.43 8.45
C ARG A 259 -3.42 -5.30 7.76
N VAL A 260 -2.97 -4.92 6.57
CA VAL A 260 -3.63 -3.92 5.73
C VAL A 260 -4.39 -4.66 4.63
N LEU A 261 -5.73 -4.55 4.64
CA LEU A 261 -6.58 -5.03 3.57
C LEU A 261 -7.03 -3.85 2.73
N THR A 262 -6.79 -3.89 1.43
CA THR A 262 -7.27 -2.86 0.50
C THR A 262 -8.13 -3.51 -0.56
N LYS A 263 -9.27 -2.91 -0.87
CA LYS A 263 -10.12 -3.30 -2.00
C LYS A 263 -10.35 -2.08 -2.87
N TRP A 264 -10.06 -2.20 -4.16
CA TRP A 264 -10.30 -1.18 -5.17
C TRP A 264 -11.39 -1.65 -6.13
N ILE A 265 -12.17 -0.70 -6.62
CA ILE A 265 -13.08 -0.83 -7.75
C ILE A 265 -12.64 0.22 -8.77
N ILE A 266 -12.27 -0.26 -9.95
CA ILE A 266 -11.75 0.58 -11.04
C ILE A 266 -12.73 0.45 -12.19
N ASN A 267 -13.47 1.52 -12.46
CA ASN A 267 -14.42 1.58 -13.59
C ASN A 267 -13.64 2.02 -14.84
N GLN A 268 -13.51 1.14 -15.83
CA GLN A 268 -12.81 1.51 -17.08
C GLN A 268 -13.65 2.40 -17.99
N ASN A 269 -14.99 2.35 -17.86
CA ASN A 269 -15.93 3.07 -18.72
C ASN A 269 -16.33 4.47 -18.24
N GLU A 270 -16.09 4.82 -16.98
CA GLU A 270 -16.41 6.16 -16.46
C GLU A 270 -15.28 7.14 -16.78
N GLU A 271 -15.59 8.23 -17.49
CA GLU A 271 -14.74 9.39 -17.79
C GLU A 271 -13.22 9.09 -17.90
N ASN A 272 -12.86 8.18 -18.80
CA ASN A 272 -11.48 7.78 -19.16
C ASN A 272 -10.68 6.99 -18.09
N GLY A 273 -11.35 6.32 -17.14
CA GLY A 273 -10.64 5.57 -16.09
C GLY A 273 -9.77 6.50 -15.23
N ASN A 274 -10.29 7.71 -14.96
CA ASN A 274 -9.61 8.76 -14.20
C ASN A 274 -9.96 8.76 -12.71
N VAL A 275 -10.88 7.88 -12.30
CA VAL A 275 -11.31 7.72 -10.91
C VAL A 275 -11.23 6.25 -10.53
N ALA A 276 -10.68 5.97 -9.35
CA ALA A 276 -10.78 4.65 -8.73
C ALA A 276 -11.21 4.81 -7.27
N GLU A 277 -12.14 3.97 -6.84
CA GLU A 277 -12.65 4.01 -5.48
C GLU A 277 -12.16 2.80 -4.70
N GLY A 278 -11.91 2.98 -3.42
CA GLY A 278 -11.35 1.93 -2.59
C GLY A 278 -11.75 1.99 -1.14
N LEU A 279 -11.52 0.88 -0.46
CA LEU A 279 -11.67 0.71 0.97
C LEU A 279 -10.39 0.12 1.52
N GLU A 280 -9.87 0.71 2.59
CA GLU A 280 -8.74 0.18 3.34
C GLU A 280 -9.18 -0.14 4.77
N ILE A 281 -8.84 -1.33 5.25
CA ILE A 281 -9.05 -1.75 6.63
C ILE A 281 -7.72 -2.18 7.20
N VAL A 282 -7.33 -1.56 8.32
CA VAL A 282 -6.11 -1.91 9.04
C VAL A 282 -6.50 -2.65 10.30
N TYR A 283 -6.00 -3.88 10.43
CA TYR A 283 -6.16 -4.71 11.63
C TYR A 283 -4.90 -4.68 12.47
N ASP A 284 -5.08 -4.62 13.78
CA ASP A 284 -4.07 -4.95 14.76
C ASP A 284 -3.95 -6.47 14.86
N MET A 285 -2.72 -6.96 14.70
CA MET A 285 -2.39 -8.36 14.86
C MET A 285 -1.66 -8.63 16.19
N SER A 286 -1.35 -7.59 16.97
CA SER A 286 -0.64 -7.74 18.24
C SER A 286 -1.49 -8.40 19.34
N SER A 287 -2.80 -8.19 19.30
CA SER A 287 -3.76 -8.71 20.30
C SER A 287 -4.30 -10.11 19.99
N SER A 288 -4.12 -10.64 18.78
CA SER A 288 -4.69 -11.93 18.37
C SER A 288 -3.78 -13.13 18.73
N GLY A 289 -3.64 -13.42 20.03
CA GLY A 289 -3.46 -14.78 20.56
C GLY A 289 -2.28 -15.64 20.09
N GLY A 290 -1.22 -15.07 19.51
CA GLY A 290 0.02 -15.81 19.26
C GLY A 290 0.89 -15.20 18.16
N LEU A 291 2.03 -14.63 18.54
CA LEU A 291 3.15 -14.29 17.67
C LEU A 291 2.91 -13.16 16.62
N ALA A 292 2.79 -11.89 17.00
CA ALA A 292 3.01 -10.83 16.01
C ALA A 292 3.29 -9.44 16.62
N GLY A 293 4.56 -9.09 16.82
CA GLY A 293 4.97 -7.69 17.02
C GLY A 293 6.20 -7.56 17.90
N ASP A 294 6.06 -7.96 19.16
CA ASP A 294 7.10 -7.81 20.17
C ASP A 294 7.67 -9.18 20.62
N PRO A 295 8.95 -9.49 20.34
CA PRO A 295 9.58 -10.70 20.84
C PRO A 295 9.72 -10.73 22.38
N MET A 296 9.59 -9.59 23.07
CA MET A 296 9.67 -9.50 24.53
C MET A 296 8.34 -9.77 25.24
N ALA A 297 7.20 -9.67 24.53
CA ALA A 297 5.88 -10.03 25.06
C ALA A 297 5.75 -11.54 25.38
N PHE A 298 6.74 -12.35 25.00
CA PHE A 298 6.79 -13.79 25.26
C PHE A 298 7.05 -14.17 26.73
N SER A 299 7.54 -13.25 27.57
CA SER A 299 8.08 -13.66 28.88
C SER A 299 7.06 -13.83 30.00
N THR A 300 5.80 -13.38 29.85
CA THR A 300 4.90 -13.25 31.02
C THR A 300 3.52 -13.90 30.90
N ALA A 301 3.08 -14.36 29.73
CA ALA A 301 1.71 -14.88 29.53
C ALA A 301 1.68 -16.41 29.35
N LYS A 302 1.73 -17.16 30.46
CA LYS A 302 1.62 -18.63 30.50
C LYS A 302 0.18 -19.18 30.34
N THR A 303 -0.75 -18.36 29.84
CA THR A 303 -2.15 -18.76 29.65
C THR A 303 -2.68 -18.17 28.34
N VAL A 304 -2.34 -18.79 27.22
CA VAL A 304 -2.84 -18.41 25.90
C VAL A 304 -4.26 -18.94 25.75
N SER A 305 -5.25 -18.14 26.13
CA SER A 305 -6.63 -18.36 25.71
C SER A 305 -6.73 -18.11 24.21
N SER A 306 -7.34 -19.08 23.53
CA SER A 306 -7.48 -19.13 22.08
C SER A 306 -8.43 -18.03 21.56
N SER A 307 -8.04 -17.42 20.43
CA SER A 307 -8.92 -16.71 19.47
C SER A 307 -9.45 -15.32 19.84
N SER A 308 -8.64 -14.42 20.39
CA SER A 308 -8.98 -12.99 20.30
C SER A 308 -9.07 -12.57 18.82
N LYS A 309 -10.27 -12.17 18.39
CA LYS A 309 -10.55 -11.67 17.05
C LYS A 309 -9.64 -10.46 16.74
N PRO A 310 -9.04 -10.36 15.54
CA PRO A 310 -8.21 -9.22 15.17
C PRO A 310 -9.00 -7.91 15.34
N MET A 311 -8.38 -6.94 16.04
CA MET A 311 -8.99 -5.65 16.32
C MET A 311 -8.84 -4.73 15.09
N ILE A 312 -9.91 -4.03 14.71
CA ILE A 312 -9.85 -3.05 13.62
C ILE A 312 -9.23 -1.77 14.20
N LEU A 313 -8.07 -1.37 13.67
CA LEU A 313 -7.42 -0.09 14.02
C LEU A 313 -8.03 1.08 13.26
N SER A 314 -8.32 0.88 11.98
CA SER A 314 -8.92 1.93 11.16
C SER A 314 -9.66 1.37 9.97
N LYS A 315 -10.67 2.12 9.53
CA LYS A 315 -11.37 1.93 8.26
C LYS A 315 -11.28 3.24 7.49
N SER A 316 -10.79 3.15 6.26
CA SER A 316 -10.62 4.30 5.38
C SER A 316 -11.41 4.12 4.09
N ARG A 317 -12.11 5.17 3.64
CA ARG A 317 -12.57 5.30 2.26
C ARG A 317 -11.49 5.98 1.44
N LEU A 318 -11.19 5.40 0.30
CA LEU A 318 -10.15 5.87 -0.61
C LEU A 318 -10.79 6.29 -1.93
N ARG A 319 -10.30 7.39 -2.49
CA ARG A 319 -10.66 7.83 -3.83
C ARG A 319 -9.42 8.35 -4.52
N LEU A 320 -9.07 7.72 -5.63
CA LEU A 320 -8.00 8.14 -6.51
C LEU A 320 -8.59 8.97 -7.64
N GLU A 321 -8.00 10.11 -7.89
CA GLU A 321 -8.30 10.96 -9.03
C GLU A 321 -6.99 11.26 -9.75
N ARG A 322 -6.95 11.14 -11.09
CA ARG A 322 -5.75 11.54 -11.82
C ARG A 322 -5.46 13.02 -11.55
N ALA A 323 -4.21 13.33 -11.26
CA ALA A 323 -3.78 14.73 -11.29
C ALA A 323 -4.01 15.23 -12.73
N VAL A 324 -4.89 16.20 -12.90
CA VAL A 324 -5.10 16.82 -14.22
C VAL A 324 -3.75 17.42 -14.64
N PRO A 325 -3.20 17.01 -15.80
CA PRO A 325 -1.89 17.47 -16.26
C PRO A 325 -1.84 18.98 -16.50
#